data_AF-A0A8H5SZ41-F1
#
_entry.id   AF-A0A8H5SZ41-F1
#
_cell.length_a   1.000
_cell.length_b   1.000
_cell.length_c   1.000
_cell.angle_alpha   90.00
_cell.angle_beta   90.00
_cell.angle_gamma   90.00
#
_symmetry.space_group_name_H-M   'P 1'
#
loop_
_entity.id
_entity.type
_entity.pdbx_description
1 polymer ?
#
loop_
_entity_poly.entity_id
_entity_poly.type
_entity_poly.pdbx_seq_one_letter_code
_entity_poly.pdbx_strand_id
1 'polypeptide(L)'
;MGFHKDYFLKDLATGGTRFCSPLLVNTLLAAGCHASTSIPDRAKLWSPQNLAYQFLAEARRLWEIQDGKSSLTTIQAAIVLNIIYDCDTMDKIGRSYLLQAVAMAHDIKLLQASPDKPISKKMQRARAFTAWCLFAWDSMHSFHYRLPPLFDEAPESPLPAVHEDPL
;
A
#
# COMPACT_ATOMS: atom_id res chain seq x y z
N MET A 1 6.93 3.46 1.25
CA MET A 1 6.05 2.85 0.23
C MET A 1 6.08 1.34 0.39
N GLY A 2 4.93 0.73 0.66
CA GLY A 2 4.83 -0.63 1.22
C GLY A 2 4.89 -1.81 0.24
N PHE A 3 5.64 -1.73 -0.86
CA PHE A 3 5.72 -2.78 -1.89
C PHE A 3 7.12 -2.92 -2.48
N HIS A 4 7.43 -4.08 -3.05
CA HIS A 4 8.70 -4.31 -3.72
C HIS A 4 8.74 -3.61 -5.09
N LYS A 5 9.54 -2.55 -5.20
CA LYS A 5 9.59 -1.66 -6.37
C LYS A 5 9.81 -2.40 -7.68
N ASP A 6 10.83 -3.25 -7.77
CA ASP A 6 11.20 -3.88 -9.06
C ASP A 6 10.16 -4.91 -9.52
N TYR A 7 9.47 -5.54 -8.58
CA TYR A 7 8.39 -6.47 -8.92
C TYR A 7 7.19 -5.72 -9.48
N PHE A 8 6.84 -4.59 -8.88
CA PHE A 8 5.80 -3.69 -9.39
C PHE A 8 6.17 -3.16 -10.79
N LEU A 9 7.38 -2.63 -10.98
CA LEU A 9 7.80 -2.06 -12.26
C LEU A 9 7.85 -3.10 -13.37
N LYS A 10 8.33 -4.31 -13.08
CA LYS A 10 8.33 -5.41 -14.05
C LYS A 10 6.91 -5.80 -14.45
N ASP A 11 6.01 -5.95 -13.48
CA ASP A 11 4.61 -6.30 -13.76
C ASP A 11 3.91 -5.15 -14.52
N LEU A 12 4.14 -3.89 -14.17
CA LEU A 12 3.63 -2.73 -14.90
C LEU A 12 4.09 -2.71 -16.37
N ALA A 13 5.37 -2.95 -16.63
CA ALA A 13 5.93 -2.94 -17.99
C ALA A 13 5.44 -4.13 -18.84
N THR A 14 5.10 -5.26 -18.21
CA THR A 14 4.67 -6.49 -18.89
C THR A 14 3.16 -6.68 -18.92
N GLY A 15 2.39 -5.78 -18.31
CA GLY A 15 0.94 -5.97 -18.09
C GLY A 15 0.61 -7.08 -17.09
N GLY A 16 1.58 -7.50 -16.27
CA GLY A 16 1.38 -8.46 -15.20
C GLY A 16 0.51 -7.91 -14.07
N THR A 17 -0.33 -8.75 -13.49
CA THR A 17 -1.30 -8.36 -12.44
C THR A 17 -0.97 -8.92 -11.06
N ARG A 18 0.20 -9.54 -10.90
CA ARG A 18 0.56 -10.28 -9.68
C ARG A 18 1.05 -9.35 -8.57
N PHE A 19 1.85 -8.34 -8.93
CA PHE A 19 2.38 -7.31 -8.05
C PHE A 19 1.99 -5.90 -8.50
N CYS A 20 1.12 -5.81 -9.49
CA CYS A 20 0.59 -4.57 -10.04
C CYS A 20 -0.91 -4.74 -10.21
N SER A 21 -1.68 -3.71 -9.86
CA SER A 21 -3.12 -3.67 -10.11
C SER A 21 -3.51 -2.25 -10.51
N PRO A 22 -4.60 -2.06 -11.26
CA PRO A 22 -5.07 -0.71 -11.61
C PRO A 22 -5.26 0.16 -10.38
N LEU A 23 -5.77 -0.41 -9.29
CA LEU A 23 -5.93 0.27 -8.01
C LEU A 23 -4.58 0.77 -7.48
N LEU A 24 -3.60 -0.13 -7.33
CA LEU A 24 -2.28 0.22 -6.82
C LEU A 24 -1.58 1.28 -7.71
N VAL A 25 -1.69 1.15 -9.04
CA VAL A 25 -1.11 2.12 -9.98
C VAL A 25 -1.72 3.50 -9.77
N ASN A 26 -3.05 3.62 -9.73
CA ASN A 26 -3.71 4.91 -9.53
C ASN A 26 -3.35 5.53 -8.18
N THR A 27 -3.31 4.74 -7.10
CA THR A 27 -2.89 5.26 -5.80
C THR A 27 -1.44 5.75 -5.78
N LEU A 28 -0.53 5.04 -6.44
CA LEU A 28 0.88 5.46 -6.55
C LEU A 28 1.06 6.70 -7.41
N LEU A 29 0.31 6.82 -8.50
CA LEU A 29 0.31 8.02 -9.34
C LEU A 29 -0.24 9.22 -8.58
N ALA A 30 -1.31 9.05 -7.80
CA ALA A 30 -1.82 10.10 -6.91
C ALA A 30 -0.74 10.54 -5.93
N ALA A 31 -0.15 9.62 -5.15
CA ALA A 31 0.93 9.93 -4.22
C ALA A 31 2.15 10.60 -4.88
N GLY A 32 2.55 10.13 -6.06
CA GLY A 32 3.62 10.73 -6.85
C GLY A 32 3.31 12.17 -7.28
N CYS A 33 2.05 12.46 -7.59
CA CYS A 33 1.63 13.82 -7.91
C CYS A 33 1.69 14.77 -6.71
N HIS A 34 1.38 14.29 -5.50
CA HIS A 34 1.56 15.08 -4.27
C HIS A 34 3.03 15.40 -4.00
N ALA A 35 3.93 14.44 -4.23
CA ALA A 35 5.35 14.57 -3.94
C ALA A 35 6.12 15.37 -5.00
N SER A 36 5.63 15.43 -6.25
CA SER A 36 6.33 16.09 -7.34
C SER A 36 6.16 17.60 -7.32
N THR A 37 7.28 18.32 -7.24
CA THR A 37 7.30 19.79 -7.34
C THR A 37 7.06 20.30 -8.76
N SER A 38 7.19 19.44 -9.78
CA SER A 38 6.99 19.80 -11.18
C SER A 38 5.52 19.87 -11.60
N ILE A 39 4.59 19.39 -10.76
CA ILE A 39 3.16 19.40 -11.07
C ILE A 39 2.57 20.74 -10.61
N PRO A 40 1.98 21.53 -11.54
CA PRO A 40 1.31 22.77 -11.19
C PRO A 40 0.09 22.47 -10.31
N ASP A 41 -0.26 23.41 -9.44
CA ASP A 41 -1.46 23.30 -8.61
C ASP A 41 -1.53 22.10 -7.66
N ARG A 42 -0.40 21.45 -7.34
CA ARG A 42 -0.33 20.28 -6.42
C ARG A 42 -0.99 20.51 -5.05
N ALA A 43 -1.05 21.75 -4.58
CA ALA A 43 -1.71 22.12 -3.31
C ALA A 43 -3.24 22.34 -3.45
N LYS A 44 -3.78 22.41 -4.67
CA LYS A 44 -5.21 22.51 -4.94
C LYS A 44 -5.84 21.12 -4.93
N LEU A 45 -5.85 20.50 -3.75
CA LEU A 45 -6.27 19.12 -3.52
C LEU A 45 -7.70 18.81 -3.99
N TRP A 46 -8.56 19.82 -4.06
CA TRP A 46 -9.98 19.71 -4.38
C TRP A 46 -10.33 20.15 -5.80
N SER A 47 -9.32 20.41 -6.65
CA SER A 47 -9.53 20.79 -8.04
C SER A 47 -9.69 19.56 -8.92
N PRO A 48 -10.82 19.36 -9.63
CA PRO A 48 -11.00 18.24 -10.55
C PRO A 48 -9.96 18.20 -11.68
N GLN A 49 -9.36 19.36 -12.01
CA GLN A 49 -8.33 19.47 -13.03
C GLN A 49 -6.94 19.09 -12.50
N ASN A 50 -6.77 18.91 -11.19
CA ASN A 50 -5.53 18.45 -10.60
C ASN A 50 -5.34 16.93 -10.87
N LEU A 51 -4.17 16.55 -11.36
CA LEU A 51 -3.84 15.15 -11.68
C LEU A 51 -3.88 14.23 -10.45
N ALA A 52 -3.40 14.68 -9.30
CA ALA A 52 -3.49 13.93 -8.04
C ALA A 52 -4.94 13.63 -7.68
N TYR A 53 -5.83 14.62 -7.83
CA TYR A 53 -7.27 14.43 -7.58
C TYR A 53 -7.87 13.41 -8.53
N GLN A 54 -7.57 13.47 -9.83
CA GLN A 54 -8.09 12.52 -10.82
C GLN A 54 -7.65 11.08 -10.53
N PHE A 55 -6.36 10.87 -10.26
CA PHE A 55 -5.85 9.55 -9.89
C PHE A 55 -6.43 9.04 -8.57
N LEU A 56 -6.58 9.92 -7.57
CA LEU A 56 -7.18 9.55 -6.29
C LEU A 56 -8.68 9.21 -6.44
N ALA A 57 -9.42 9.96 -7.27
CA ALA A 57 -10.81 9.68 -7.57
C ALA A 57 -10.99 8.31 -8.24
N GLU A 58 -10.14 7.98 -9.21
CA GLU A 58 -10.15 6.67 -9.85
C GLU A 58 -9.71 5.56 -8.89
N ALA A 59 -8.71 5.81 -8.04
CA ALA A 59 -8.31 4.87 -7.00
C ALA A 59 -9.47 4.54 -6.05
N ARG A 60 -10.25 5.54 -5.63
CA ARG A 60 -11.46 5.32 -4.81
C ARG A 60 -12.51 4.49 -5.55
N ARG A 61 -12.80 4.82 -6.80
CA ARG A 61 -13.76 4.06 -7.63
C ARG A 61 -13.32 2.59 -7.76
N LEU A 62 -12.03 2.35 -7.97
CA LEU A 62 -11.46 1.00 -8.04
C LEU A 62 -11.47 0.28 -6.68
N TRP A 63 -11.29 1.02 -5.57
CA TRP A 63 -11.38 0.49 -4.21
C TRP A 63 -12.78 -0.06 -3.93
N GLU A 64 -13.83 0.71 -4.28
CA GLU A 64 -15.22 0.29 -4.12
C GLU A 64 -15.56 -0.97 -4.93
N ILE A 65 -14.95 -1.14 -6.11
CA ILE A 65 -15.13 -2.35 -6.94
C ILE A 65 -14.42 -3.58 -6.34
N GLN A 66 -13.36 -3.36 -5.58
CA GLN A 66 -12.60 -4.41 -4.92
C GLN A 66 -13.22 -4.87 -3.59
N ASP A 67 -14.33 -4.26 -3.16
CA ASP A 67 -14.92 -4.49 -1.84
C ASP A 67 -15.00 -6.00 -1.47
N GLY A 68 -14.41 -6.32 -0.31
CA GLY A 68 -14.28 -7.68 0.21
C GLY A 68 -13.17 -8.58 -0.39
N LYS A 69 -12.33 -8.09 -1.32
CA LYS A 69 -11.25 -8.91 -1.92
C LYS A 69 -9.87 -8.60 -1.32
N SER A 70 -9.44 -9.45 -0.40
CA SER A 70 -8.12 -9.37 0.22
C SER A 70 -7.03 -9.85 -0.75
N SER A 71 -6.18 -8.92 -1.21
CA SER A 71 -5.01 -9.22 -2.06
C SER A 71 -3.79 -8.42 -1.64
N LEU A 72 -2.60 -8.90 -2.00
CA LEU A 72 -1.35 -8.20 -1.69
C LEU A 72 -1.35 -6.76 -2.25
N THR A 73 -1.80 -6.57 -3.49
CA THR A 73 -1.85 -5.24 -4.12
C THR A 73 -2.91 -4.33 -3.50
N THR A 74 -4.00 -4.89 -2.98
CA THR A 74 -5.07 -4.13 -2.30
C THR A 74 -4.58 -3.62 -0.95
N ILE A 75 -3.87 -4.44 -0.18
CA ILE A 75 -3.22 -4.03 1.07
C ILE A 75 -2.21 -2.90 0.80
N GLN A 76 -1.36 -3.07 -0.22
CA GLN A 76 -0.39 -2.05 -0.63
C GLN A 76 -1.07 -0.74 -1.01
N ALA A 77 -2.17 -0.80 -1.76
CA ALA A 77 -2.95 0.38 -2.11
C ALA A 77 -3.57 1.05 -0.88
N ALA A 78 -4.09 0.29 0.09
CA ALA A 78 -4.67 0.83 1.32
C ALA A 78 -3.65 1.62 2.14
N ILE A 79 -2.43 1.10 2.27
CA ILE A 79 -1.31 1.79 2.96
C ILE A 79 -1.04 3.14 2.28
N VAL A 80 -0.96 3.17 0.95
CA VAL A 80 -0.69 4.41 0.22
C VAL A 80 -1.89 5.38 0.29
N LEU A 81 -3.14 4.89 0.26
CA LEU A 81 -4.32 5.71 0.47
C LEU A 81 -4.31 6.36 1.86
N ASN A 82 -3.96 5.61 2.91
CA ASN A 82 -3.80 6.18 4.25
C ASN A 82 -2.76 7.31 4.26
N ILE A 83 -1.59 7.10 3.65
CA ILE A 83 -0.54 8.14 3.54
C ILE A 83 -1.08 9.41 2.86
N ILE A 84 -1.79 9.27 1.73
CA ILE A 84 -2.35 10.41 0.99
C ILE A 84 -3.33 11.18 1.89
N TYR A 85 -4.26 10.48 2.55
CA TYR A 85 -5.25 11.12 3.41
C TYR A 85 -4.65 11.74 4.67
N ASP A 86 -3.58 11.18 5.21
CA ASP A 86 -2.84 11.79 6.32
C ASP A 86 -2.18 13.11 5.86
N CYS A 87 -1.60 13.14 4.64
CA CYS A 87 -1.06 14.37 4.06
C CYS A 87 -2.14 15.43 3.80
N ASP A 88 -3.35 15.01 3.44
CA ASP A 88 -4.48 15.90 3.17
C ASP A 88 -5.23 16.31 4.45
N THR A 89 -4.71 15.96 5.63
CA THR A 89 -5.31 16.26 6.95
C THR A 89 -6.71 15.65 7.14
N MET A 90 -6.97 14.52 6.46
CA MET A 90 -8.19 13.73 6.56
C MET A 90 -7.92 12.39 7.28
N ASP A 91 -7.26 12.49 8.43
CA ASP A 91 -6.78 11.40 9.28
C ASP A 91 -7.84 10.31 9.55
N LYS A 92 -9.10 10.68 9.81
CA LYS A 92 -10.18 9.70 10.05
C LYS A 92 -10.45 8.82 8.84
N ILE A 93 -10.41 9.40 7.64
CA ILE A 93 -10.59 8.66 6.39
C ILE A 93 -9.35 7.80 6.14
N GLY A 94 -8.15 8.37 6.30
CA GLY A 94 -6.89 7.64 6.17
C GLY A 94 -6.83 6.40 7.06
N ARG A 95 -7.17 6.57 8.34
CA ARG A 95 -7.19 5.48 9.33
C ARG A 95 -8.15 4.35 8.94
N SER A 96 -9.26 4.64 8.27
CA SER A 96 -10.19 3.59 7.80
C SER A 96 -9.53 2.67 6.76
N TYR A 97 -8.66 3.19 5.90
CA TYR A 97 -7.90 2.38 4.95
C TYR A 97 -6.82 1.56 5.65
N LEU A 98 -6.17 2.10 6.68
CA LEU A 98 -5.19 1.36 7.48
C LEU A 98 -5.84 0.16 8.18
N LEU A 99 -6.99 0.35 8.83
CA LEU A 99 -7.77 -0.73 9.46
C LEU A 99 -8.16 -1.82 8.46
N GLN A 100 -8.60 -1.44 7.26
CA GLN A 100 -8.90 -2.39 6.19
C GLN A 100 -7.66 -3.13 5.70
N ALA A 101 -6.50 -2.46 5.62
CA ALA A 101 -5.23 -3.11 5.28
C ALA A 101 -4.86 -4.18 6.31
N VAL A 102 -5.03 -3.89 7.61
CA VAL A 102 -4.78 -4.84 8.69
C VAL A 102 -5.74 -6.03 8.61
N ALA A 103 -7.03 -5.79 8.44
CA ALA A 103 -8.02 -6.86 8.26
C ALA A 103 -7.67 -7.78 7.08
N MET A 104 -7.39 -7.20 5.90
CA MET A 104 -6.98 -7.96 4.72
C MET A 104 -5.66 -8.72 4.94
N ALA A 105 -4.72 -8.15 5.72
CA ALA A 105 -3.46 -8.81 6.05
C ALA A 105 -3.69 -10.06 6.91
N HIS A 106 -4.63 -10.03 7.85
CA HIS A 106 -5.06 -11.21 8.59
C HIS A 106 -5.74 -12.24 7.68
N ASP A 107 -6.65 -11.82 6.79
CA ASP A 107 -7.37 -12.72 5.87
C ASP A 107 -6.42 -13.57 5.01
N ILE A 108 -5.35 -12.95 4.51
CA ILE A 108 -4.38 -13.65 3.64
C ILE A 108 -3.19 -14.21 4.42
N LYS A 109 -3.24 -14.21 5.77
CA LYS A 109 -2.16 -14.64 6.65
C LYS A 109 -0.82 -14.00 6.32
N LEU A 110 -0.83 -12.69 6.04
CA LEU A 110 0.32 -11.96 5.51
C LEU A 110 1.53 -11.99 6.47
N LEU A 111 1.26 -11.98 7.77
CA LEU A 111 2.26 -11.91 8.85
C LEU A 111 2.91 -13.27 9.16
N GLN A 112 2.33 -14.37 8.69
CA GLN A 112 2.83 -15.72 8.96
C GLN A 112 3.99 -16.08 8.02
N ALA A 113 5.02 -16.74 8.56
CA ALA A 113 6.21 -17.14 7.81
C ALA A 113 5.92 -18.26 6.80
N SER A 114 5.00 -19.17 7.14
CA SER A 114 4.65 -20.32 6.31
C SER A 114 3.24 -20.17 5.72
N PRO A 115 3.11 -19.93 4.40
CA PRO A 115 1.81 -19.95 3.74
C PRO A 115 1.29 -21.39 3.65
N ASP A 116 -0.04 -21.55 3.74
CA ASP A 116 -0.72 -22.86 3.63
C ASP A 116 -0.42 -23.59 2.31
N LYS A 117 -0.01 -22.84 1.28
CA LYS A 117 0.31 -23.34 -0.05
C LYS A 117 1.73 -22.95 -0.45
N PRO A 118 2.46 -23.81 -1.17
CA PRO A 118 3.77 -23.45 -1.70
C PRO A 118 3.63 -22.25 -2.64
N ILE A 119 4.37 -21.18 -2.35
CA ILE A 119 4.44 -19.98 -3.17
C ILE A 119 5.87 -19.77 -3.65
N SER A 120 6.03 -19.11 -4.80
CA SER A 120 7.36 -18.78 -5.34
C SER A 120 8.17 -17.91 -4.37
N LYS A 121 9.50 -18.03 -4.39
CA LYS A 121 10.41 -17.14 -3.63
C LYS A 121 10.12 -15.65 -3.87
N LYS A 122 9.79 -15.26 -5.10
CA LYS A 122 9.38 -13.90 -5.47
C LYS A 122 8.15 -13.45 -4.66
N MET A 123 7.13 -14.29 -4.56
CA MET A 123 5.92 -14.00 -3.77
C MET A 123 6.21 -13.96 -2.27
N GLN A 124 7.06 -14.85 -1.74
CA GLN A 124 7.46 -14.83 -0.32
C GLN A 124 8.11 -13.50 0.04
N ARG A 125 9.07 -13.03 -0.76
CA ARG A 125 9.74 -11.74 -0.56
C ARG A 125 8.77 -10.57 -0.63
N ALA A 126 7.86 -10.56 -1.61
CA ALA A 126 6.87 -9.50 -1.74
C ALA A 126 5.92 -9.44 -0.53
N ARG A 127 5.50 -10.61 -0.02
CA ARG A 127 4.68 -10.73 1.20
C ARG A 127 5.43 -10.24 2.43
N ALA A 128 6.65 -10.71 2.65
CA ALA A 128 7.48 -10.28 3.78
C ALA A 128 7.71 -8.75 3.76
N PHE A 129 8.06 -8.19 2.59
CA PHE A 129 8.23 -6.74 2.44
C PHE A 129 6.95 -5.97 2.79
N THR A 130 5.80 -6.43 2.29
CA THR A 130 4.51 -5.79 2.57
C THR A 130 4.13 -5.92 4.04
N ALA A 131 4.37 -7.07 4.67
CA ALA A 131 4.09 -7.32 6.08
C ALA A 131 4.89 -6.37 6.98
N TRP A 132 6.20 -6.28 6.76
CA TRP A 132 7.07 -5.38 7.51
C TRP A 132 6.75 -3.92 7.27
N CYS A 133 6.39 -3.54 6.04
CA CYS A 133 5.95 -2.18 5.76
C CYS A 133 4.65 -1.82 6.48
N LEU A 134 3.67 -2.73 6.50
CA LEU A 134 2.39 -2.51 7.18
C LEU A 134 2.58 -2.40 8.69
N PHE A 135 3.36 -3.31 9.28
CA PHE A 135 3.68 -3.29 10.71
C PHE A 135 4.42 -2.01 11.14
N ALA A 136 5.47 -1.63 10.40
CA ALA A 136 6.24 -0.43 10.70
C ALA A 136 5.40 0.84 10.52
N TRP A 137 4.54 0.87 9.50
CA TRP A 137 3.64 1.99 9.25
C TRP A 137 2.58 2.13 10.35
N ASP A 138 1.93 1.04 10.75
CA ASP A 138 1.00 1.03 11.89
C ASP A 138 1.68 1.50 13.18
N SER A 139 2.88 0.99 13.47
CA SER A 139 3.64 1.40 14.66
C SER A 139 3.89 2.91 14.68
N MET A 140 4.32 3.48 13.56
CA MET A 140 4.57 4.92 13.44
C MET A 140 3.28 5.74 13.52
N HIS A 141 2.21 5.29 12.83
CA HIS A 141 0.92 5.96 12.82
C HIS A 141 0.29 5.96 14.22
N SER A 142 0.28 4.81 14.89
CA SER A 142 -0.24 4.65 16.25
C SER A 142 0.54 5.49 17.26
N PHE A 143 1.88 5.58 17.13
CA PHE A 143 2.68 6.50 17.93
C PHE A 143 2.30 7.97 17.69
N HIS A 144 2.21 8.40 16.43
CA HIS A 144 1.91 9.78 16.05
C HIS A 144 0.55 10.25 16.60
N TYR A 145 -0.47 9.40 16.47
CA TYR A 145 -1.84 9.70 16.90
C TYR A 145 -2.15 9.27 18.34
N ARG A 146 -1.17 8.74 19.09
CA ARG A 146 -1.33 8.24 20.47
C ARG A 146 -2.45 7.20 20.59
N LEU A 147 -2.48 6.27 19.65
CA LEU A 147 -3.42 5.16 19.59
C LEU A 147 -2.73 3.85 20.01
N PRO A 148 -3.48 2.84 20.48
CA PRO A 148 -2.94 1.50 20.60
C PRO A 148 -2.54 0.98 19.21
N PRO A 149 -1.40 0.24 19.10
CA PRO A 149 -1.01 -0.41 17.86
C PRO A 149 -2.08 -1.41 17.41
N LEU A 150 -2.18 -1.62 16.10
CA LEU A 150 -3.11 -2.59 15.51
C LEU A 150 -2.51 -4.01 15.48
N PHE A 151 -1.20 -4.13 15.64
CA PHE A 151 -0.50 -5.40 15.75
C PHE A 151 0.11 -5.58 17.13
N ASP A 152 -0.13 -6.75 17.74
CA ASP A 152 0.50 -7.15 18.99
C ASP A 152 1.94 -7.65 18.78
N GLU A 153 2.20 -8.26 17.62
CA GLU A 153 3.46 -8.91 17.28
C GLU A 153 3.98 -8.49 15.91
N ALA A 154 5.31 -8.52 15.75
CA ALA A 154 5.97 -8.29 14.48
C ALA A 154 5.72 -9.46 13.50
N PRO A 155 5.90 -9.26 12.17
CA PRO A 155 5.81 -10.35 11.21
C PRO A 155 6.78 -11.50 11.55
N GLU A 156 6.32 -12.75 11.43
CA GLU A 156 7.15 -13.95 11.71
C GLU A 156 8.30 -14.11 10.70
N SER A 157 8.12 -13.60 9.48
CA SER A 157 9.17 -13.60 8.48
C SER A 157 10.32 -12.67 8.88
N PRO A 158 11.60 -13.04 8.63
CA PRO A 158 12.72 -12.13 8.91
C PRO A 158 12.59 -10.83 8.11
N LEU A 159 13.15 -9.75 8.64
CA LEU A 159 13.19 -8.45 7.97
C LEU A 159 13.88 -8.60 6.60
N PRO A 160 13.23 -8.24 5.47
CA PRO A 160 13.81 -8.39 4.14
C PRO A 160 15.05 -7.51 3.97
N ALA A 161 16.11 -8.08 3.41
CA ALA A 161 17.27 -7.30 2.97
C ALA A 161 16.88 -6.39 1.79
N VAL A 162 17.25 -5.11 1.86
CA VAL A 162 16.85 -4.09 0.88
C VAL A 162 17.56 -4.26 -0.48
N HIS A 163 18.67 -5.01 -0.54
CA HIS A 163 19.61 -5.00 -1.69
C HIS A 163 20.00 -6.39 -2.23
N GLU A 164 19.24 -7.46 -1.94
CA GLU A 164 19.71 -8.82 -2.24
C GLU A 164 19.60 -9.29 -3.71
N ASP A 165 19.12 -8.48 -4.66
CA ASP A 165 19.19 -8.85 -6.09
C ASP A 165 19.46 -7.62 -6.99
N PRO A 166 20.58 -7.61 -7.76
CA PRO A 166 20.61 -6.91 -9.04
C PRO A 166 19.66 -7.63 -10.00
N LEU A 167 18.95 -6.85 -10.81
CA LEU A 167 17.99 -7.29 -11.84
C LEU A 167 18.47 -8.48 -12.70
#